data_AF-A0A968KIL2-F1
#
_entry.id   AF-A0A968KIL2-F1
#
_cell.length_a   1.000
_cell.length_b   1.000
_cell.length_c   1.000
_cell.angle_alpha   90.00
_cell.angle_beta   90.00
_cell.angle_gamma   90.00
#
_symmetry.space_group_name_H-M   'P 1'
#
loop_
_entity.id
_entity.type
_entity.pdbx_description
1 polymer ?
#
loop_
_entity_poly.entity_id
_entity_poly.type
_entity_poly.pdbx_seq_one_letter_code
_entity_poly.pdbx_strand_id
1 'polypeptide(L)' 'PHRTEEFRALGIKLISSVQARPRKVFLITSATEKEGKSTVASNLAVVLGKMGKKVALLDADLKNPTLHEIFKTPDFP' A
#
# COMPACT_ATOMS: atom_id res chain seq x y z
N PRO A 1 -1.40 7.45 16.45
CA PRO A 1 -1.72 8.81 15.92
C PRO A 1 -0.70 9.31 14.89
N HIS A 2 0.58 9.44 15.26
CA HIS A 2 1.61 10.03 14.38
C HIS A 2 1.79 9.32 13.02
N ARG A 3 1.93 7.99 13.02
CA ARG A 3 2.06 7.20 11.77
C ARG A 3 0.84 7.28 10.85
N THR A 4 -0.36 7.45 11.41
CA THR A 4 -1.59 7.53 10.60
C THR A 4 -1.64 8.80 9.76
N GLU A 5 -1.18 9.93 10.31
CA GLU A 5 -1.15 11.20 9.58
C GLU A 5 -0.06 11.20 8.49
N GLU A 6 1.08 10.55 8.73
CA GLU A 6 2.13 10.35 7.72
C GLU A 6 1.61 9.58 6.49
N PHE A 7 0.87 8.48 6.71
CA PHE A 7 0.24 7.74 5.61
C PHE A 7 -0.87 8.53 4.91
N ARG A 8 -1.59 9.39 5.65
CA ARG A 8 -2.59 10.31 5.07
C ARG A 8 -1.93 11.33 4.14
N ALA A 9 -0.84 11.95 4.58
CA ALA A 9 -0.07 12.87 3.77
C ALA A 9 0.48 12.19 2.51
N LEU A 10 1.00 10.97 2.64
CA LEU A 10 1.45 10.17 1.49
C LEU A 10 0.30 9.87 0.52
N GLY A 11 -0.87 9.48 1.03
CA GLY A 11 -2.07 9.23 0.22
C GLY A 11 -2.54 10.46 -0.55
N ILE A 12 -2.51 11.65 0.06
CA ILE A 12 -2.82 12.92 -0.61
C ILE A 12 -1.85 13.18 -1.77
N LYS A 13 -0.54 13.02 -1.54
CA LYS A 13 0.50 13.18 -2.58
C LYS A 13 0.27 12.23 -3.76
N LEU A 14 -0.07 10.96 -3.46
CA LEU A 14 -0.37 9.98 -4.50
C LEU A 14 -1.62 10.36 -5.31
N ILE A 15 -2.71 10.76 -4.65
CA ILE A 15 -3.94 11.21 -5.31
C ILE A 15 -3.67 12.39 -6.24
N SER A 16 -2.89 13.38 -5.76
CA SER A 16 -2.49 14.53 -6.58
C SER A 16 -1.65 14.09 -7.79
N SER A 17 -0.72 13.14 -7.62
CA SER A 17 0.06 12.57 -8.73
C SER A 17 -0.84 11.90 -9.79
N VAL A 18 -1.86 11.14 -9.37
CA VAL A 18 -2.84 10.50 -10.26
C VAL A 18 -3.65 11.54 -11.05
N GLN A 19 -4.02 12.66 -10.41
CA GLN A 19 -4.76 13.75 -11.07
C GLN A 19 -3.90 14.46 -12.12
N ALA A 20 -2.62 14.70 -11.81
CA ALA A 20 -1.68 15.34 -12.74
C ALA A 20 -1.33 14.43 -13.92
N ARG A 21 -1.17 13.13 -13.68
CA ARG A 21 -0.88 12.12 -14.70
C ARG A 21 -1.69 10.85 -14.42
N PRO A 22 -2.73 10.53 -15.21
CA PRO A 22 -3.67 9.42 -14.96
C PRO A 22 -3.04 8.02 -15.00
N ARG A 23 -2.25 7.66 -13.97
CA ARG A 23 -1.72 6.32 -13.72
C ARG A 23 -2.41 5.74 -12.49
N LYS A 24 -2.94 4.53 -12.61
CA LYS A 24 -3.70 3.87 -11.51
C LYS A 24 -2.95 2.69 -10.88
N VAL A 25 -1.80 2.33 -11.44
CA VAL A 25 -0.98 1.18 -11.00
C VAL A 25 0.36 1.71 -10.50
N PHE A 26 0.72 1.31 -9.29
CA PHE A 26 1.95 1.74 -8.61
C PHE A 26 2.66 0.51 -8.04
N LEU A 27 3.97 0.45 -8.23
CA LEU A 27 4.83 -0.54 -7.58
C LEU A 27 5.40 0.07 -6.30
N ILE A 28 5.31 -0.67 -5.19
CA ILE A 28 5.97 -0.33 -3.93
C ILE A 28 7.09 -1.33 -3.73
N THR A 29 8.33 -0.84 -3.69
CA THR A 29 9.53 -1.65 -3.51
C THR A 29 10.49 -0.98 -2.55
N SER A 30 11.40 -1.76 -1.96
CA SER A 30 12.50 -1.30 -1.11
C SER A 30 13.85 -1.60 -1.78
N ALA A 31 14.92 -0.99 -1.27
CA ALA A 31 16.27 -1.28 -1.77
C ALA A 31 16.76 -2.64 -1.25
N THR A 32 16.36 -2.97 -0.01
CA THR A 32 16.71 -4.24 0.64
C THR A 32 15.49 -4.90 1.30
N GLU A 33 15.64 -6.15 1.73
CA GLU A 33 14.61 -6.86 2.49
C GLU A 33 14.37 -6.22 3.87
N LYS A 34 13.18 -6.42 4.44
CA LYS A 34 12.81 -5.96 5.80
C LYS A 34 12.79 -4.44 6.04
N GLU A 35 12.88 -3.61 4.99
CA GLU A 35 12.71 -2.14 5.07
C GLU A 35 11.24 -1.69 5.28
N GLY A 36 10.29 -2.62 5.41
CA GLY A 36 8.90 -2.30 5.68
C GLY A 36 8.04 -1.99 4.45
N LYS A 37 8.46 -2.40 3.24
CA LYS A 37 7.69 -2.22 1.99
C LYS A 37 6.22 -2.70 2.12
N SER A 38 5.99 -3.87 2.71
CA SER A 38 4.64 -4.43 2.91
C SER A 38 3.82 -3.63 3.92
N THR A 39 4.47 -3.12 4.98
CA THR A 39 3.85 -2.22 5.96
C THR A 39 3.41 -0.91 5.31
N VAL A 40 4.24 -0.33 4.44
CA VAL A 40 3.91 0.89 3.71
C VAL A 40 2.76 0.63 2.73
N ALA A 41 2.84 -0.45 1.95
CA ALA A 41 1.84 -0.81 0.96
C ALA A 41 0.44 -1.05 1.58
N SER A 42 0.38 -1.86 2.64
CA SER A 42 -0.86 -2.17 3.35
C SER A 42 -1.50 -0.93 3.98
N ASN A 43 -0.74 -0.12 4.72
CA ASN A 43 -1.27 1.08 5.36
C ASN A 43 -1.72 2.13 4.35
N LEU A 44 -0.96 2.33 3.27
CA LEU A 44 -1.34 3.24 2.19
C LEU A 44 -2.65 2.80 1.52
N ALA A 45 -2.81 1.49 1.23
CA ALA A 45 -4.05 0.96 0.68
C ALA A 45 -5.26 1.21 1.60
N VAL A 46 -5.11 0.94 2.91
CA VAL A 46 -6.16 1.18 3.90
C VAL A 46 -6.52 2.67 3.98
N VAL A 47 -5.54 3.57 4.00
CA VAL A 47 -5.79 5.02 4.06
C VAL A 47 -6.49 5.53 2.81
N LEU A 48 -6.05 5.11 1.62
CA LEU A 48 -6.72 5.46 0.37
C LEU A 48 -8.16 4.94 0.33
N GLY A 49 -8.40 3.73 0.82
CA GLY A 49 -9.74 3.17 0.99
C GLY A 49 -10.61 4.01 1.95
N LYS A 50 -10.06 4.39 3.10
CA LYS A 50 -10.73 5.29 4.06
C LYS A 50 -11.02 6.68 3.49
N MET A 51 -10.25 7.13 2.49
CA MET A 51 -10.49 8.36 1.72
C MET A 51 -11.51 8.17 0.57
N GLY A 52 -12.20 7.02 0.51
CA GLY A 52 -13.24 6.73 -0.48
C GLY A 52 -12.73 6.31 -1.85
N LYS A 53 -11.45 5.95 -1.98
CA LYS A 53 -10.90 5.44 -3.24
C LYS A 53 -11.13 3.93 -3.37
N LYS A 54 -11.41 3.47 -4.59
CA LYS A 54 -11.39 2.04 -4.93
C LYS A 54 -9.94 1.61 -5.12
N VAL A 55 -9.47 0.73 -4.25
CA VAL A 55 -8.07 0.31 -4.19
C VAL A 55 -8.00 -1.21 -4.24
N ALA A 56 -7.11 -1.73 -5.09
CA ALA A 56 -6.68 -3.12 -5.05
C ALA A 56 -5.21 -3.14 -4.62
N LEU A 57 -4.88 -3.99 -3.67
CA LEU A 57 -3.51 -4.24 -3.23
C LEU A 57 -3.16 -5.69 -3.59
N LEU A 58 -2.04 -5.86 -4.28
CA LEU A 58 -1.55 -7.15 -4.75
C LEU A 58 -0.20 -7.43 -4.11
N ASP A 59 -0.02 -8.62 -3.55
CA ASP A 59 1.30 -9.10 -3.16
C ASP A 59 2.00 -9.66 -4.40
N ALA A 60 3.13 -9.05 -4.77
CA ALA A 60 3.96 -9.50 -5.88
C ALA A 60 5.32 -10.05 -5.39
N ASP A 61 5.53 -10.13 -4.07
CA ASP A 61 6.72 -10.74 -3.48
C ASP A 61 6.51 -12.26 -3.37
N LEU A 62 6.84 -12.98 -4.42
CA LEU A 62 6.69 -14.44 -4.49
C LEU A 62 7.69 -15.20 -3.61
N LYS A 63 8.73 -14.52 -3.09
CA LYS A 63 9.75 -15.17 -2.24
C LYS A 63 9.28 -15.20 -0.79
N ASN A 64 8.73 -14.09 -0.31
CA ASN A 64 8.27 -13.93 1.07
C ASN A 64 6.95 -13.13 1.07
N PRO A 65 5.82 -13.74 0.65
CA PRO A 65 4.53 -13.07 0.67
C PRO A 65 4.14 -12.76 2.12
N THR A 66 3.67 -11.54 2.37
CA THR A 66 3.42 -11.04 3.74
C THR A 66 2.05 -10.40 3.90
N LEU A 67 1.35 -10.10 2.79
CA LEU A 67 0.05 -9.44 2.89
C LEU A 67 -1.01 -10.34 3.53
N HIS A 68 -1.00 -11.65 3.27
CA HIS A 68 -1.97 -12.56 3.86
C HIS A 68 -1.87 -12.57 5.40
N GLU A 69 -0.66 -12.54 5.95
CA GLU A 69 -0.43 -12.44 7.40
C GLU A 69 -0.95 -11.11 7.97
N ILE A 70 -0.62 -9.99 7.29
CA ILE A 70 -1.04 -8.64 7.70
C ILE A 70 -2.56 -8.53 7.75
N PHE A 71 -3.25 -9.04 6.72
CA PHE A 71 -4.71 -8.99 6.61
C PHE A 71 -5.42 -10.16 7.29
N LYS A 72 -4.67 -11.10 7.89
CA LYS A 72 -5.19 -12.32 8.52
C LYS A 72 -6.13 -13.10 7.57
N THR A 73 -5.73 -13.20 6.32
CA THR A 73 -6.40 -14.02 5.31
C THR A 73 -5.61 -15.29 5.09
N PRO A 74 -6.26 -16.39 4.67
CA PRO A 74 -5.55 -17.57 4.18
C PRO A 74 -4.53 -17.20 3.09
N ASP A 75 -3.35 -17.82 3.10
CA ASP A 75 -2.30 -17.61 2.09
C ASP A 75 -2.65 -18.24 0.73
N PHE A 76 -3.74 -18.99 0.65
CA PHE A 76 -4.31 -19.55 -0.58
C PHE A 76 -5.84 -19.67 -0.45
N PRO A 77 -6.60 -19.68 -1.56
CA PRO A 77 -7.98 -20.16 -1.56
C PRO A 77 -8.10 -21.61 -1.08
#